data_AF-A0AB39L567-F1
#
_entry.id   AF-A0AB39L567-F1
#
_cell.length_a   1.000
_cell.length_b   1.000
_cell.length_c   1.000
_cell.angle_alpha   90.00
_cell.angle_beta   90.00
_cell.angle_gamma   90.00
#
_symmetry.space_group_name_H-M   'P 1'
#
loop_
_entity.id
_entity.type
_entity.pdbx_description
1 polymer ?
#
loop_
_entity_poly.entity_id
_entity_poly.type
_entity_poly.pdbx_seq_one_letter_code
_entity_poly.pdbx_strand_id
1 'polypeptide(L)'
;MNRPKRLIVAVLWLAAAAVLFVALDACGGRSSSASPSSASPSSVSTAGRVPSSAGDSGPVVAAGHGWTDSSGIEGPMPAAGTCHVRWTDAHEPLPDPSCTPGAIDTAVTQANLPQTVCRSGGYTTSVRPPAGITDKAKTKIMAAYGIPAEQVGDYELDHLVPLADGGASDIRNLWPEPNIFASAKHSTSAFVHNDKDQTEQDAFSALCAGRATLSAIQTTMSTDWTAGHYTG
;
A
#
# COMPACT_ATOMS: atom_id res chain seq x y z
N MET A 1 42.97 -27.73 5.82
CA MET A 1 43.19 -26.57 4.93
C MET A 1 42.55 -25.35 5.57
N ASN A 2 43.39 -24.39 5.94
CA ASN A 2 43.03 -23.10 6.52
C ASN A 2 42.42 -22.16 5.47
N ARG A 3 41.35 -21.43 5.81
CA ARG A 3 41.18 -19.97 5.64
C ARG A 3 39.79 -19.50 6.17
N PRO A 4 39.64 -18.21 6.52
CA PRO A 4 39.21 -17.81 7.86
C PRO A 4 37.75 -17.33 7.98
N LYS A 5 37.24 -17.37 9.22
CA LYS A 5 36.03 -16.69 9.70
C LYS A 5 36.15 -15.19 9.44
N ARG A 6 35.26 -14.62 8.63
CA ARG A 6 35.12 -13.17 8.48
C ARG A 6 34.41 -12.60 9.71
N LEU A 7 35.13 -11.80 10.49
CA LEU A 7 34.55 -10.88 11.48
C LEU A 7 33.62 -9.91 10.74
N ILE A 8 32.35 -9.88 11.14
CA ILE A 8 31.50 -8.73 10.86
C ILE A 8 31.62 -7.81 12.07
N VAL A 9 32.20 -6.64 11.83
CA VAL A 9 32.34 -5.53 12.77
C VAL A 9 30.95 -5.01 13.09
N ALA A 10 30.57 -5.05 14.37
CA ALA A 10 29.39 -4.37 14.89
C ALA A 10 29.61 -2.86 14.79
N VAL A 11 28.78 -2.17 14.01
CA VAL A 11 28.72 -0.70 14.02
C VAL A 11 27.77 -0.29 15.14
N LEU A 12 28.37 0.02 16.29
CA LEU A 12 27.73 0.75 17.39
C LEU A 12 27.42 2.17 16.92
N TRP A 13 26.14 2.54 16.87
CA TRP A 13 25.74 3.95 16.84
C TRP A 13 25.47 4.41 18.27
N LEU A 14 26.30 5.37 18.68
CA LEU A 14 26.23 6.08 19.95
C LEU A 14 24.95 6.90 20.05
N ALA A 15 24.32 6.80 21.22
CA ALA A 15 23.24 7.65 21.67
C ALA A 15 23.71 9.11 21.86
N ALA A 16 22.85 10.06 21.51
CA ALA A 16 22.88 11.40 22.06
C ALA A 16 21.45 11.80 22.44
N ALA A 17 21.17 11.73 23.74
CA ALA A 17 19.97 12.28 24.36
C ALA A 17 20.16 13.80 24.52
N ALA A 18 19.17 14.58 24.10
CA ALA A 18 19.01 15.96 24.54
C ALA A 18 17.59 16.11 25.09
N VAL A 19 17.51 16.03 26.42
CA VAL A 19 16.36 16.44 27.23
C VAL A 19 16.43 17.95 27.39
N LEU A 20 15.37 18.67 27.03
CA LEU A 20 15.16 20.03 27.54
C LEU A 20 13.73 20.14 28.08
N PHE A 21 13.65 20.12 29.41
CA PHE A 21 12.51 20.57 30.19
C PHE A 21 12.50 22.10 30.19
N VAL A 22 11.36 22.71 29.88
CA VAL A 22 10.98 24.01 30.44
C VAL A 22 9.54 23.90 30.91
N ALA A 23 9.33 24.22 32.18
CA ALA A 23 8.05 24.15 32.87
C ALA A 23 7.45 25.55 33.03
N LEU A 24 6.11 25.56 33.02
CA LEU A 24 5.17 26.43 33.73
C LEU A 24 5.34 27.96 33.63
N ASP A 25 4.35 28.60 33.02
CA ASP A 25 3.73 29.74 33.68
C ASP A 25 2.21 29.62 33.66
N ALA A 26 1.62 29.81 34.83
CA ALA A 26 0.19 29.70 35.10
C ALA A 26 -0.32 31.10 35.45
N CYS A 27 -1.38 31.54 34.79
CA CYS A 27 -2.25 32.58 35.32
C CYS A 27 -3.70 32.22 35.00
N GLY A 28 -4.49 32.08 36.06
CA GLY A 28 -5.90 31.73 36.00
C GLY A 28 -6.83 32.92 35.75
N GLY A 29 -8.04 32.59 35.33
CA GLY A 29 -9.19 33.50 35.32
C GLY A 29 -10.46 32.66 35.23
N ARG A 30 -11.28 32.69 36.29
CA ARG A 30 -12.53 31.94 36.46
C ARG A 30 -13.73 32.70 35.86
N SER A 31 -14.78 31.90 35.64
CA SER A 31 -16.23 32.23 35.60
C SER A 31 -16.75 32.69 34.22
N SER A 32 -17.87 32.21 33.70
CA SER A 32 -19.09 31.71 34.36
C SER A 32 -19.83 30.67 33.51
N SER A 33 -20.52 29.79 34.24
CA SER A 33 -21.52 28.81 33.83
C SER A 33 -22.77 29.41 33.17
N ALA A 34 -23.24 28.79 32.08
CA ALA A 34 -24.66 28.59 31.78
C ALA A 34 -24.86 27.47 30.74
N SER A 35 -25.73 26.52 31.06
CA SER A 35 -26.35 25.51 30.18
C SER A 35 -27.65 25.08 30.89
N PRO A 36 -28.61 24.39 30.25
CA PRO A 36 -28.75 24.06 28.83
C PRO A 36 -30.12 24.52 28.27
N SER A 37 -30.34 24.37 26.97
CA SER A 37 -31.70 24.26 26.44
C SER A 37 -31.72 23.27 25.27
N SER A 38 -32.40 22.16 25.53
CA SER A 38 -32.71 21.07 24.63
C SER A 38 -33.72 21.52 23.57
N ALA A 39 -33.47 21.21 22.30
CA ALA A 39 -34.53 20.95 21.31
C ALA A 39 -33.95 20.27 20.06
N SER A 40 -34.23 18.98 19.92
CA SER A 40 -34.46 18.31 18.63
C SER A 40 -35.94 17.89 18.66
N PRO A 41 -36.69 17.93 17.54
CA PRO A 41 -36.53 16.86 16.56
C PRO A 41 -36.74 17.24 15.07
N SER A 42 -36.14 16.39 14.24
CA SER A 42 -36.63 15.86 12.96
C SER A 42 -37.11 16.84 11.87
N SER A 43 -36.34 16.91 10.79
CA SER A 43 -36.90 17.02 9.44
C SER A 43 -36.23 15.99 8.54
N VAL A 44 -37.07 15.06 8.08
CA VAL A 44 -36.82 14.13 6.99
C VAL A 44 -36.64 14.94 5.71
N SER A 45 -35.57 14.70 4.96
CA SER A 45 -35.48 15.11 3.56
C SER A 45 -34.66 14.07 2.80
N THR A 46 -35.42 13.14 2.22
CA THR A 46 -35.20 12.51 0.91
C THR A 46 -33.76 12.23 0.51
N ALA A 47 -33.41 10.95 0.57
CA ALA A 47 -32.36 10.32 -0.21
C ALA A 47 -32.55 10.64 -1.70
N GLY A 48 -31.92 11.71 -2.16
CA GLY A 48 -31.57 11.90 -3.56
C GLY A 48 -30.48 10.90 -3.87
N ARG A 49 -30.83 9.87 -4.65
CA ARG A 49 -29.87 8.96 -5.26
C ARG A 49 -28.97 9.80 -6.15
N VAL A 50 -27.78 10.15 -5.66
CA VAL A 50 -26.73 10.73 -6.49
C VAL A 50 -26.39 9.66 -7.52
N PRO A 51 -26.49 9.93 -8.83
CA PRO A 51 -26.02 9.01 -9.83
C PRO A 51 -24.51 8.90 -9.66
N SER A 52 -24.01 7.70 -9.34
CA SER A 52 -22.59 7.38 -9.33
C SER A 52 -22.01 7.68 -10.70
N SER A 53 -21.38 8.84 -10.82
CA SER A 53 -20.46 9.15 -11.90
C SER A 53 -19.30 8.15 -11.80
N ALA A 54 -19.03 7.45 -12.90
CA ALA A 54 -17.77 6.76 -13.09
C ALA A 54 -16.62 7.73 -12.81
N GLY A 55 -15.73 7.40 -11.86
CA GLY A 55 -14.52 8.17 -11.60
C GLY A 55 -14.20 8.51 -10.14
N ASP A 56 -14.30 7.56 -9.21
CA ASP A 56 -13.43 7.64 -8.03
C ASP A 56 -12.05 7.13 -8.47
N SER A 57 -11.17 8.06 -8.86
CA SER A 57 -9.82 7.79 -9.38
C SER A 57 -8.82 7.46 -8.26
N GLY A 58 -9.25 6.77 -7.20
CA GLY A 58 -8.43 6.52 -6.02
C GLY A 58 -8.60 5.10 -5.50
N PRO A 59 -7.75 4.69 -4.55
CA PRO A 59 -7.80 3.34 -4.02
C PRO A 59 -9.11 3.11 -3.25
N VAL A 60 -9.61 1.88 -3.28
CA VAL A 60 -10.72 1.45 -2.43
C VAL A 60 -10.24 1.10 -1.03
N VAL A 61 -11.17 1.02 -0.07
CA VAL A 61 -10.83 0.63 1.31
C VAL A 61 -11.09 -0.87 1.52
N ALA A 62 -10.10 -1.57 2.07
CA ALA A 62 -10.23 -2.95 2.49
C ALA A 62 -10.86 -3.07 3.89
N ALA A 63 -11.41 -4.25 4.20
CA ALA A 63 -11.77 -4.57 5.57
C ALA A 63 -10.51 -5.08 6.31
N GLY A 64 -10.12 -4.40 7.38
CA GLY A 64 -8.85 -4.68 8.07
C GLY A 64 -7.64 -4.65 7.13
N HIS A 65 -6.77 -5.66 7.23
CA HIS A 65 -5.60 -5.85 6.37
C HIS A 65 -5.93 -6.45 4.98
N GLY A 66 -7.21 -6.72 4.69
CA GLY A 66 -7.67 -7.35 3.46
C GLY A 66 -7.59 -8.87 3.44
N TRP A 67 -7.20 -9.53 4.53
CA TRP A 67 -7.18 -10.99 4.63
C TRP A 67 -7.35 -11.47 6.07
N THR A 68 -7.80 -12.73 6.22
CA THR A 68 -7.86 -13.43 7.50
C THR A 68 -7.45 -14.90 7.34
N ASP A 69 -7.00 -15.53 8.43
CA ASP A 69 -6.68 -16.97 8.43
C ASP A 69 -7.88 -17.85 8.03
N SER A 70 -9.10 -17.42 8.37
CA SER A 70 -10.33 -18.18 8.11
C SER A 70 -10.88 -17.99 6.70
N SER A 71 -10.77 -16.78 6.15
CA SER A 71 -11.42 -16.41 4.88
C SER A 71 -10.45 -16.27 3.71
N GLY A 72 -9.13 -16.33 3.97
CA GLY A 72 -8.11 -16.03 2.98
C GLY A 72 -8.06 -14.55 2.64
N ILE A 73 -7.67 -14.24 1.40
CA ILE A 73 -7.66 -12.87 0.87
C ILE A 73 -9.10 -12.45 0.57
N GLU A 74 -9.49 -11.28 1.07
CA GLU A 74 -10.81 -10.68 0.92
C GLU A 74 -10.92 -9.88 -0.38
N GLY A 75 -12.15 -9.49 -0.71
CA GLY A 75 -12.46 -8.79 -1.95
C GLY A 75 -13.05 -9.73 -3.02
N PRO A 76 -13.82 -9.17 -3.98
CA PRO A 76 -14.41 -9.95 -5.05
C PRO A 76 -13.33 -10.48 -6.01
N MET A 77 -13.31 -11.80 -6.20
CA MET A 77 -12.50 -12.41 -7.26
C MET A 77 -13.14 -12.12 -8.63
N PRO A 78 -12.41 -11.48 -9.57
CA PRO A 78 -12.93 -11.28 -10.93
C PRO A 78 -13.11 -12.61 -11.65
N ALA A 79 -14.01 -12.65 -12.64
CA ALA A 79 -14.24 -13.86 -13.44
C ALA A 79 -13.11 -14.06 -14.45
N ALA A 80 -12.94 -15.30 -14.92
CA ALA A 80 -11.92 -15.61 -15.92
C ALA A 80 -12.12 -14.78 -17.21
N GLY A 81 -11.03 -14.18 -17.71
CA GLY A 81 -11.01 -13.37 -18.94
C GLY A 81 -11.72 -12.03 -18.87
N THR A 82 -12.07 -11.50 -17.69
CA THR A 82 -12.72 -10.19 -17.55
C THR A 82 -11.78 -9.03 -17.30
N CYS A 83 -10.49 -9.28 -17.05
CA CYS A 83 -9.49 -8.26 -16.75
C CYS A 83 -8.47 -8.16 -17.88
N HIS A 84 -7.90 -6.96 -18.06
CA HIS A 84 -6.89 -6.73 -19.08
C HIS A 84 -5.70 -5.91 -18.56
N VAL A 85 -4.48 -6.36 -18.85
CA VAL A 85 -3.28 -5.52 -18.66
C VAL A 85 -3.37 -4.32 -19.61
N ARG A 86 -3.11 -3.14 -19.07
CA ARG A 86 -2.94 -1.89 -19.80
C ARG A 86 -1.46 -1.53 -19.86
N TRP A 87 -1.15 -0.56 -20.71
CA TRP A 87 0.21 -0.12 -20.93
C TRP A 87 0.25 1.40 -20.92
N THR A 88 1.28 1.98 -20.30
CA THR A 88 1.58 3.40 -20.47
C THR A 88 2.19 3.66 -21.85
N ASP A 89 2.31 4.94 -22.23
CA ASP A 89 3.03 5.32 -23.46
C ASP A 89 4.50 4.86 -23.44
N ALA A 90 5.09 4.77 -22.24
CA ALA A 90 6.43 4.25 -22.01
C ALA A 90 6.51 2.71 -22.02
N HIS A 91 5.39 2.02 -22.31
CA HIS A 91 5.25 0.55 -22.33
C HIS A 91 5.48 -0.12 -20.97
N GLU A 92 5.16 0.60 -19.89
CA GLU A 92 5.10 0.00 -18.56
C GLU A 92 3.73 -0.65 -18.31
N PRO A 93 3.67 -1.84 -17.68
CA PRO A 93 2.42 -2.52 -17.42
C PRO A 93 1.62 -1.86 -16.29
N LEU A 94 0.31 -1.73 -16.49
CA LEU A 94 -0.67 -1.31 -15.49
C LEU A 94 -1.80 -2.34 -15.42
N PRO A 95 -2.37 -2.61 -14.23
CA PRO A 95 -3.53 -3.49 -14.14
C PRO A 95 -4.81 -2.86 -14.67
N ASP A 96 -5.83 -3.68 -14.87
CA ASP A 96 -7.19 -3.21 -15.17
C ASP A 96 -7.76 -2.52 -13.92
N PRO A 97 -8.12 -1.22 -13.95
CA PRO A 97 -8.62 -0.53 -12.77
C PRO A 97 -9.99 -1.04 -12.32
N SER A 98 -10.73 -1.75 -13.19
CA SER A 98 -11.99 -2.39 -12.81
C SER A 98 -11.79 -3.67 -12.00
N CYS A 99 -10.65 -4.35 -12.17
CA CYS A 99 -10.30 -5.57 -11.44
C CYS A 99 -9.37 -5.29 -10.26
N THR A 100 -8.42 -4.38 -10.44
CA THR A 100 -7.43 -3.99 -9.46
C THR A 100 -7.42 -2.45 -9.34
N PRO A 101 -8.46 -1.85 -8.72
CA PRO A 101 -8.49 -0.41 -8.46
C PRO A 101 -7.43 0.06 -7.44
N GLY A 102 -6.72 -0.87 -6.81
CA GLY A 102 -5.88 -0.62 -5.64
C GLY A 102 -6.72 -0.60 -4.38
N ALA A 103 -6.25 -1.23 -3.30
CA ALA A 103 -6.94 -1.19 -2.01
C ALA A 103 -5.98 -0.82 -0.88
N ILE A 104 -6.45 0.02 0.04
CA ILE A 104 -5.67 0.51 1.19
C ILE A 104 -6.18 -0.05 2.51
N ASP A 105 -5.27 -0.13 3.46
CA ASP A 105 -5.50 -0.60 4.83
C ASP A 105 -5.65 0.59 5.78
N THR A 106 -6.83 0.71 6.39
CA THR A 106 -7.14 1.79 7.34
C THR A 106 -6.35 1.73 8.64
N ALA A 107 -5.68 0.61 8.94
CA ALA A 107 -4.75 0.51 10.05
C ALA A 107 -3.49 1.37 9.83
N VAL A 108 -3.17 1.71 8.58
CA VAL A 108 -2.08 2.62 8.22
C VAL A 108 -2.64 4.02 7.99
N THR A 109 -2.17 4.99 8.77
CA THR A 109 -2.58 6.39 8.66
C THR A 109 -1.36 7.28 8.66
N GLN A 110 -1.50 8.49 8.11
CA GLN A 110 -0.43 9.49 8.12
C GLN A 110 0.10 9.76 9.55
N ALA A 111 -0.79 9.70 10.55
CA ALA A 111 -0.45 9.98 11.94
C ALA A 111 0.28 8.83 12.65
N ASN A 112 0.21 7.60 12.13
CA ASN A 112 0.78 6.42 12.78
C ASN A 112 1.91 5.74 12.00
N LEU A 113 2.44 6.40 10.95
CA LEU A 113 3.53 5.86 10.13
C LEU A 113 4.71 5.33 10.97
N PRO A 114 5.17 6.01 12.06
CA PRO A 114 6.26 5.50 12.89
C PRO A 114 5.94 4.19 13.63
N GLN A 115 4.66 3.85 13.79
CA GLN A 115 4.17 2.61 14.43
C GLN A 115 3.74 1.55 13.40
N THR A 116 3.55 1.96 12.15
CA THR A 116 3.15 1.09 11.03
C THR A 116 4.29 1.01 10.02
N VAL A 117 4.09 1.49 8.80
CA VAL A 117 4.98 1.24 7.65
C VAL A 117 6.41 1.75 7.86
N CYS A 118 6.61 2.83 8.61
CA CYS A 118 7.93 3.40 8.88
C CYS A 118 8.54 2.94 10.21
N ARG A 119 7.96 1.93 10.88
CA ARG A 119 8.49 1.41 12.13
C ARG A 119 9.79 0.61 11.90
N SER A 120 10.71 0.72 12.85
CA SER A 120 11.90 -0.13 12.89
C SER A 120 11.52 -1.61 12.99
N GLY A 121 12.21 -2.48 12.24
CA GLY A 121 11.95 -3.93 12.23
C GLY A 121 10.93 -4.42 11.19
N GLY A 122 10.34 -3.50 10.42
CA GLY A 122 9.46 -3.83 9.30
C GLY A 122 7.98 -4.00 9.71
N TYR A 123 7.09 -3.58 8.81
CA TYR A 123 5.63 -3.66 8.99
C TYR A 123 4.98 -4.74 8.14
N THR A 124 5.42 -4.85 6.88
CA THR A 124 4.77 -5.67 5.86
C THR A 124 4.72 -7.15 6.24
N THR A 125 5.71 -7.68 6.96
CA THR A 125 5.72 -9.06 7.47
C THR A 125 4.58 -9.37 8.44
N SER A 126 4.03 -8.35 9.13
CA SER A 126 2.90 -8.54 10.06
C SER A 126 1.52 -8.48 9.39
N VAL A 127 1.45 -8.01 8.14
CA VAL A 127 0.18 -7.84 7.41
C VAL A 127 0.16 -8.60 6.08
N ARG A 128 1.27 -9.23 5.68
CA ARG A 128 1.35 -10.07 4.48
C ARG A 128 0.72 -11.44 4.74
N PRO A 129 -0.21 -11.90 3.89
CA PRO A 129 -0.76 -13.25 3.99
C PRO A 129 0.33 -14.32 3.76
N PRO A 130 0.20 -15.50 4.40
CA PRO A 130 1.05 -16.65 4.11
C PRO A 130 1.03 -17.04 2.62
N ALA A 131 2.17 -17.50 2.10
CA ALA A 131 2.33 -17.88 0.69
C ALA A 131 1.26 -18.87 0.20
N GLY A 132 0.87 -19.86 1.02
CA GLY A 132 -0.16 -20.83 0.66
C GLY A 132 -1.56 -20.25 0.43
N ILE A 133 -1.84 -19.03 0.92
CA ILE A 133 -3.07 -18.28 0.62
C ILE A 133 -2.90 -17.52 -0.70
N THR A 134 -1.78 -16.83 -0.89
CA THR A 134 -1.51 -16.03 -2.11
C THR A 134 -1.36 -16.90 -3.36
N ASP A 135 -0.75 -18.08 -3.25
CA ASP A 135 -0.55 -18.99 -4.40
C ASP A 135 -1.89 -19.40 -5.02
N LYS A 136 -2.91 -19.63 -4.19
CA LYS A 136 -4.27 -19.96 -4.64
C LYS A 136 -4.97 -18.76 -5.29
N ALA A 137 -4.70 -17.55 -4.81
CA ALA A 137 -5.23 -16.33 -5.41
C ALA A 137 -4.55 -16.05 -6.76
N LYS A 138 -3.23 -16.27 -6.87
CA LYS A 138 -2.45 -16.04 -8.09
C LYS A 138 -3.05 -16.74 -9.30
N THR A 139 -3.33 -18.04 -9.21
CA THR A 139 -3.89 -18.80 -10.36
C THR A 139 -5.25 -18.25 -10.80
N LYS A 140 -6.11 -17.83 -9.87
CA LYS A 140 -7.44 -17.29 -10.20
C LYS A 140 -7.36 -15.89 -10.81
N ILE A 141 -6.51 -15.04 -10.24
CA ILE A 141 -6.26 -13.69 -10.75
C ILE A 141 -5.63 -13.77 -12.15
N MET A 142 -4.64 -14.64 -12.38
CA MET A 142 -4.09 -14.87 -13.71
C MET A 142 -5.16 -15.30 -14.72
N ALA A 143 -6.04 -16.24 -14.34
CA ALA A 143 -7.16 -16.64 -15.20
C ALA A 143 -8.11 -15.47 -15.48
N ALA A 144 -8.33 -14.56 -14.52
CA ALA A 144 -9.11 -13.33 -14.74
C ALA A 144 -8.49 -12.41 -15.78
N TYR A 145 -7.16 -12.31 -15.82
CA TYR A 145 -6.41 -11.58 -16.84
C TYR A 145 -6.22 -12.36 -18.15
N GLY A 146 -6.81 -13.55 -18.28
CA GLY A 146 -6.67 -14.41 -19.45
C GLY A 146 -5.26 -15.00 -19.63
N ILE A 147 -4.45 -14.99 -18.57
CA ILE A 147 -3.07 -15.48 -18.60
C ILE A 147 -3.09 -17.01 -18.37
N PRO A 148 -2.51 -17.80 -19.28
CA PRO A 148 -2.45 -19.24 -19.14
C PRO A 148 -1.62 -19.70 -17.93
N ALA A 149 -1.98 -20.83 -17.33
CA ALA A 149 -1.34 -21.33 -16.11
C ALA A 149 0.14 -21.71 -16.32
N GLU A 150 0.52 -22.10 -17.54
CA GLU A 150 1.89 -22.40 -17.93
C GLU A 150 2.83 -21.18 -17.86
N GLN A 151 2.28 -19.95 -17.88
CA GLN A 151 3.04 -18.70 -17.79
C GLN A 151 3.16 -18.21 -16.34
N VAL A 152 2.79 -19.00 -15.32
CA VAL A 152 2.82 -18.55 -13.91
C VAL A 152 4.19 -18.09 -13.41
N GLY A 153 5.27 -18.54 -14.05
CA GLY A 153 6.64 -18.09 -13.75
C GLY A 153 6.98 -16.72 -14.33
N ASP A 154 6.24 -16.27 -15.35
CA ASP A 154 6.48 -14.99 -16.04
C ASP A 154 5.79 -13.81 -15.36
N TYR A 155 5.08 -14.05 -14.25
CA TYR A 155 4.34 -13.04 -13.50
C TYR A 155 4.60 -13.16 -12.01
N GLU A 156 4.58 -12.03 -11.31
CA GLU A 156 4.48 -11.93 -9.87
C GLU A 156 3.03 -11.59 -9.46
N LEU A 157 2.56 -12.14 -8.33
CA LEU A 157 1.30 -11.68 -7.78
C LEU A 157 1.63 -10.52 -6.84
N ASP A 158 1.28 -9.33 -7.26
CA ASP A 158 1.80 -8.14 -6.62
C ASP A 158 0.72 -7.13 -6.25
N HIS A 159 1.04 -6.30 -5.26
CA HIS A 159 0.17 -5.27 -4.71
C HIS A 159 0.28 -3.98 -5.54
N LEU A 160 -0.82 -3.52 -6.16
CA LEU A 160 -0.81 -2.26 -6.91
C LEU A 160 -0.41 -1.07 -6.01
N VAL A 161 -1.05 -0.95 -4.84
CA VAL A 161 -0.57 -0.11 -3.75
C VAL A 161 0.27 -0.99 -2.81
N PRO A 162 1.58 -0.78 -2.65
CA PRO A 162 2.43 -1.66 -1.84
C PRO A 162 1.99 -1.70 -0.38
N LEU A 163 2.19 -2.84 0.28
CA LEU A 163 1.98 -2.93 1.74
C LEU A 163 2.87 -1.95 2.51
N ALA A 164 4.03 -1.59 1.96
CA ALA A 164 4.94 -0.60 2.52
C ALA A 164 4.40 0.85 2.41
N ASP A 165 3.42 1.08 1.54
CA ASP A 165 2.75 2.36 1.33
C ASP A 165 1.30 2.34 1.87
N GLY A 166 0.99 1.40 2.76
CA GLY A 166 -0.34 1.26 3.38
C GLY A 166 -1.40 0.61 2.48
N GLY A 167 -0.98 -0.12 1.45
CA GLY A 167 -1.86 -1.01 0.72
C GLY A 167 -2.36 -2.17 1.58
N ALA A 168 -3.51 -2.75 1.19
CA ALA A 168 -4.09 -3.93 1.81
C ALA A 168 -3.81 -5.19 1.00
N SER A 169 -3.78 -6.35 1.65
CA SER A 169 -3.73 -7.65 0.96
C SER A 169 -5.12 -8.13 0.56
N ASP A 170 -5.79 -7.36 -0.28
CA ASP A 170 -7.15 -7.58 -0.81
C ASP A 170 -7.08 -7.90 -2.31
N ILE A 171 -7.99 -8.71 -2.85
CA ILE A 171 -8.03 -9.06 -4.28
C ILE A 171 -8.04 -7.80 -5.17
N ARG A 172 -8.72 -6.73 -4.73
CA ARG A 172 -8.80 -5.45 -5.46
C ARG A 172 -7.49 -4.68 -5.50
N ASN A 173 -6.49 -5.12 -4.73
CA ASN A 173 -5.13 -4.58 -4.75
C ASN A 173 -4.12 -5.54 -5.38
N LEU A 174 -4.54 -6.73 -5.81
CA LEU A 174 -3.64 -7.74 -6.35
C LEU A 174 -3.79 -7.86 -7.87
N TRP A 175 -2.67 -7.97 -8.57
CA TRP A 175 -2.64 -8.16 -10.01
C TRP A 175 -1.46 -9.05 -10.43
N PRO A 176 -1.53 -9.70 -11.60
CA PRO A 176 -0.41 -10.44 -12.14
C PRO A 176 0.52 -9.43 -12.83
N GLU A 177 1.54 -8.99 -12.10
CA GLU A 177 2.57 -8.11 -12.65
C GLU A 177 3.51 -8.91 -13.55
N PRO A 178 3.70 -8.54 -14.83
CA PRO A 178 4.64 -9.23 -15.68
C PRO A 178 6.09 -9.03 -15.21
N ASN A 179 6.88 -10.09 -15.23
CA ASN A 179 8.31 -10.09 -14.93
C ASN A 179 9.14 -9.53 -16.09
N ILE A 180 8.84 -8.30 -16.49
CA ILE A 180 9.46 -7.60 -17.62
C ILE A 180 10.16 -6.32 -17.16
N PHE A 181 11.08 -5.84 -17.99
CA PHE A 181 11.79 -4.57 -17.80
C PHE A 181 11.51 -3.70 -19.02
N ALA A 182 10.71 -2.64 -18.88
CA ALA A 182 10.51 -1.70 -19.97
C ALA A 182 11.71 -0.75 -20.07
N SER A 183 12.31 -0.39 -18.93
CA SER A 183 13.61 0.24 -18.86
C SER A 183 14.69 -0.85 -18.94
N ALA A 184 15.73 -0.67 -19.77
CA ALA A 184 16.83 -1.63 -19.90
C ALA A 184 17.71 -1.76 -18.62
N LYS A 185 17.18 -1.42 -17.44
CA LYS A 185 17.78 -1.63 -16.11
C LYS A 185 17.66 -3.10 -15.71
N HIS A 186 18.28 -3.98 -16.48
CA HIS A 186 18.45 -5.36 -16.07
C HIS A 186 19.31 -5.42 -14.80
N SER A 187 18.72 -5.87 -13.69
CA SER A 187 19.49 -6.29 -12.53
C SER A 187 20.19 -7.62 -12.82
N THR A 188 21.45 -7.77 -12.40
CA THR A 188 22.16 -9.06 -12.41
C THR A 188 21.76 -9.96 -11.24
N SER A 189 20.68 -9.61 -10.53
CA SER A 189 20.10 -10.38 -9.43
C SER A 189 19.45 -11.66 -9.93
N ALA A 190 19.48 -12.71 -9.10
CA ALA A 190 18.70 -13.93 -9.34
C ALA A 190 17.18 -13.72 -9.10
N PHE A 191 16.80 -12.55 -8.58
CA PHE A 191 15.44 -12.09 -8.44
C PHE A 191 15.11 -11.14 -9.60
N VAL A 192 13.95 -11.30 -10.21
CA VAL A 192 13.44 -10.33 -11.18
C VAL A 192 13.12 -9.05 -10.39
N HIS A 193 13.56 -7.91 -10.90
CA HIS A 193 13.25 -6.59 -10.33
C HIS A 193 12.63 -5.76 -11.43
N ASN A 194 11.31 -5.72 -11.51
CA ASN A 194 10.64 -4.91 -12.53
C ASN A 194 10.81 -3.40 -12.22
N ASP A 195 10.40 -2.52 -13.13
CA ASP A 195 10.57 -1.07 -12.96
C ASP A 195 9.71 -0.48 -11.82
N LYS A 196 8.64 -1.18 -11.41
CA LYS A 196 7.79 -0.79 -10.29
C LYS A 196 8.54 -0.92 -8.96
N ASP A 197 9.35 -1.96 -8.75
CA ASP A 197 10.16 -2.16 -7.53
C ASP A 197 10.94 -0.90 -7.11
N GLN A 198 11.57 -0.22 -8.08
CA GLN A 198 12.32 1.00 -7.80
C GLN A 198 11.38 2.13 -7.38
N THR A 199 10.23 2.25 -8.04
CA THR A 199 9.22 3.26 -7.73
C THR A 199 8.61 3.05 -6.34
N GLU A 200 8.34 1.79 -5.96
CA GLU A 200 7.90 1.44 -4.60
C GLU A 200 8.95 1.81 -3.56
N GLN A 201 10.22 1.51 -3.83
CA GLN A 201 11.30 1.83 -2.92
C GLN A 201 11.46 3.35 -2.74
N ASP A 202 11.31 4.12 -3.82
CA ASP A 202 11.36 5.57 -3.80
C ASP A 202 10.15 6.17 -3.06
N ALA A 203 8.94 5.63 -3.31
CA ALA A 203 7.70 6.01 -2.63
C ALA A 203 7.81 5.79 -1.12
N PHE A 204 8.19 4.58 -0.70
CA PHE A 204 8.41 4.24 0.70
C PHE A 204 9.44 5.17 1.36
N SER A 205 10.55 5.43 0.67
CA SER A 205 11.61 6.31 1.17
C SER A 205 11.13 7.75 1.32
N ALA A 206 10.29 8.25 0.41
CA ALA A 206 9.71 9.58 0.50
C ALA A 206 8.65 9.68 1.59
N LEU A 207 7.83 8.63 1.77
CA LEU A 207 6.85 8.54 2.84
C LEU A 207 7.51 8.63 4.22
N CYS A 208 8.51 7.78 4.46
CA CYS A 208 9.17 7.70 5.77
C CYS A 208 10.13 8.86 6.04
N ALA A 209 10.59 9.57 5.01
CA ALA A 209 11.29 10.84 5.15
C ALA A 209 10.34 12.05 5.33
N GLY A 210 9.02 11.86 5.23
CA GLY A 210 8.04 12.95 5.27
C GLY A 210 8.07 13.87 4.04
N ARG A 211 8.69 13.42 2.94
CA ARG A 211 8.77 14.16 1.66
C ARG A 211 7.50 14.00 0.82
N ALA A 212 6.70 12.97 1.08
CA ALA A 212 5.40 12.74 0.44
C ALA A 212 4.35 12.32 1.49
N THR A 213 3.08 12.59 1.20
CA THR A 213 1.96 12.16 2.05
C THR A 213 1.52 10.75 1.68
N LEU A 214 1.02 10.00 2.67
CA LEU A 214 0.46 8.66 2.47
C LEU A 214 -0.61 8.65 1.39
N SER A 215 -1.56 9.60 1.45
CA SER A 215 -2.66 9.68 0.48
C SER A 215 -2.18 9.99 -0.95
N ALA A 216 -1.16 10.84 -1.11
CA ALA A 216 -0.60 11.13 -2.44
C ALA A 216 0.07 9.90 -3.05
N ILE A 217 0.86 9.16 -2.26
CA ILE A 217 1.47 7.90 -2.70
C ILE A 217 0.39 6.88 -3.04
N GLN A 218 -0.55 6.63 -2.14
CA GLN A 218 -1.63 5.64 -2.36
C GLN A 218 -2.43 5.93 -3.63
N THR A 219 -2.73 7.21 -3.89
CA THR A 219 -3.45 7.63 -5.12
C THR A 219 -2.60 7.42 -6.37
N THR A 220 -1.31 7.76 -6.32
CA THR A 220 -0.41 7.58 -7.46
C THR A 220 -0.25 6.10 -7.78
N MET A 221 0.08 5.28 -6.77
CA MET A 221 0.27 3.85 -6.93
C MET A 221 -1.01 3.15 -7.43
N SER A 222 -2.20 3.56 -6.97
CA SER A 222 -3.47 2.95 -7.38
C SER A 222 -3.93 3.33 -8.80
N THR A 223 -3.39 4.40 -9.39
CA THR A 223 -3.86 4.91 -10.70
C THR A 223 -2.85 4.67 -11.82
N ASP A 224 -1.62 5.12 -11.58
CA ASP A 224 -0.48 5.00 -12.47
C ASP A 224 0.80 5.11 -11.62
N TRP A 225 1.33 3.95 -11.22
CA TRP A 225 2.54 3.90 -10.41
C TRP A 225 3.73 4.58 -11.12
N THR A 226 3.76 4.60 -12.46
CA THR A 226 4.87 5.16 -13.25
C THR A 226 4.97 6.68 -13.14
N ALA A 227 3.88 7.35 -12.76
CA ALA A 227 3.84 8.79 -12.53
C ALA A 227 4.51 9.21 -11.21
N GLY A 228 4.91 8.24 -10.38
CA GLY A 228 5.62 8.45 -9.12
C GLY A 228 7.02 9.04 -9.34
N HIS A 229 7.19 10.32 -9.00
CA HIS A 229 8.49 10.98 -8.98
C HIS A 229 8.81 11.43 -7.55
N TYR A 230 9.42 10.52 -6.78
CA TYR A 230 9.68 10.70 -5.35
C TYR A 230 11.14 11.04 -5.02
N THR A 231 11.90 11.49 -6.03
CA THR A 231 13.31 11.86 -5.88
C THR A 231 13.43 13.22 -5.19
N GLY A 232 14.23 13.27 -4.12
CA GLY A 232 14.47 14.46 -3.31
C GLY A 232 15.43 14.17 -2.19
#